data_AF-A0A167MK57-F1
#
_entry.id   AF-A0A167MK57-F1
#
_cell.length_a   1.000
_cell.length_b   1.000
_cell.length_c   1.000
_cell.angle_alpha   90.00
_cell.angle_beta   90.00
_cell.angle_gamma   90.00
#
_symmetry.space_group_name_H-M   'P 1'
#
loop_
_entity.id
_entity.type
_entity.pdbx_description
1 polymer ?
#
loop_
_entity_poly.entity_id
_entity_poly.type
_entity_poly.pdbx_seq_one_letter_code
_entity_poly.pdbx_strand_id
1 'polypeptide(L)'
;MPMLERLHVCLPSGKEDTLTPGHLSFPSLRSVIIDCDGPTELSWFMHGLQAPALESIQLQVQDTAFSPQIAIKFSDLVGTKFRHLRAFWLQPWSTDGSDLTWIFQSFQGLLKCHGMECFGVNLPSHIIATDDDIRDIVKVWPALRDLQIGYSQPGTDYPRVTFSGLATLAWELPELSSLRLAVLPALSKERAVSLLRTATSPSLVKDLSFQDLPGDRPSPAFIEGIAHVILHLFPRVKSFTCSRSALPSSKRPAAGHVERDYPLSARDIVSCIAEAYRK
;
A
#
# COMPACT_ATOMS: atom_id res chain seq x y z
N MET A 1 -14.43 21.20 -28.74
CA MET A 1 -14.83 19.83 -28.35
C MET A 1 -14.33 19.59 -26.94
N PRO A 2 -15.16 19.10 -26.01
CA PRO A 2 -14.69 18.80 -24.65
C PRO A 2 -13.61 17.72 -24.70
N MET A 3 -12.53 17.93 -23.94
CA MET A 3 -11.44 16.97 -23.81
C MET A 3 -11.79 15.95 -22.73
N LEU A 4 -11.68 14.66 -23.03
CA LEU A 4 -11.93 13.60 -22.05
C LEU A 4 -10.73 13.49 -21.10
N GLU A 5 -10.90 13.92 -19.85
CA GLU A 5 -9.83 13.89 -18.83
C GLU A 5 -9.89 12.68 -17.90
N ARG A 6 -11.07 12.06 -17.79
CA ARG A 6 -11.31 10.90 -16.91
C ARG A 6 -12.08 9.82 -17.67
N LEU A 7 -11.65 8.58 -17.50
CA LEU A 7 -12.26 7.42 -18.14
C LEU A 7 -12.46 6.32 -17.09
N HIS A 8 -13.67 5.78 -17.03
CA HIS A 8 -13.98 4.58 -16.24
C HIS A 8 -14.35 3.47 -17.24
N VAL A 9 -13.65 2.34 -17.17
CA VAL A 9 -13.85 1.21 -18.08
C VAL A 9 -14.13 -0.04 -17.25
N CYS A 10 -15.16 -0.79 -17.64
CA CYS A 10 -15.42 -2.13 -17.15
C CYS A 10 -14.99 -3.14 -18.22
N LEU A 11 -14.14 -4.09 -17.83
CA LEU A 11 -13.56 -5.13 -18.69
C LEU A 11 -14.13 -6.50 -18.23
N PRO A 12 -15.26 -6.94 -18.81
CA PRO A 12 -15.92 -8.17 -18.42
C PRO A 12 -15.13 -9.40 -18.88
N SER A 13 -15.23 -10.48 -18.11
CA SER A 13 -14.61 -11.76 -18.45
C SER A 13 -15.36 -12.44 -19.61
N GLY A 14 -14.63 -12.97 -20.59
CA GLY A 14 -15.14 -14.08 -21.41
C GLY A 14 -15.53 -13.80 -22.85
N LYS A 15 -14.89 -12.83 -23.53
CA LYS A 15 -15.06 -12.66 -24.99
C LYS A 15 -13.74 -12.38 -25.72
N GLU A 16 -12.80 -13.32 -25.66
CA GLU A 16 -11.52 -13.25 -26.39
C GLU A 16 -11.73 -13.04 -27.90
N ASP A 17 -12.80 -13.58 -28.48
CA ASP A 17 -13.01 -13.57 -29.93
C ASP A 17 -13.47 -12.23 -30.54
N THR A 18 -13.77 -11.21 -29.73
CA THR A 18 -14.40 -9.96 -30.25
C THR A 18 -13.58 -8.68 -30.06
N LEU A 19 -12.48 -8.71 -29.32
CA LEU A 19 -11.69 -7.52 -29.06
C LEU A 19 -10.44 -7.52 -29.94
N THR A 20 -10.47 -6.84 -31.08
CA THR A 20 -9.21 -6.48 -31.74
C THR A 20 -8.54 -5.36 -30.94
N PRO A 21 -7.19 -5.37 -30.78
CA PRO A 21 -6.47 -4.28 -30.12
C PRO A 21 -6.57 -3.01 -30.97
N GLY A 22 -7.67 -2.30 -30.83
CA GLY A 22 -7.87 -0.99 -31.42
C GLY A 22 -6.98 0.04 -30.73
N HIS A 23 -6.43 0.97 -31.50
CA HIS A 23 -5.74 2.13 -30.94
C HIS A 23 -6.76 3.06 -30.28
N LEU A 24 -6.73 3.12 -28.94
CA LEU A 24 -7.56 4.04 -28.16
C LEU A 24 -6.72 5.28 -27.84
N SER A 25 -6.94 6.39 -28.54
CA SER A 25 -6.16 7.62 -28.34
C SER A 25 -6.92 8.65 -27.53
N PHE A 26 -6.37 9.02 -26.37
CA PHE A 26 -6.92 10.05 -25.49
C PHE A 26 -5.80 11.00 -25.02
N PRO A 27 -5.44 12.02 -25.82
CA PRO A 27 -4.29 12.88 -25.54
C PRO A 27 -4.41 13.68 -24.23
N SER A 28 -5.63 13.96 -23.79
CA SER A 28 -5.93 14.74 -22.57
C SER A 28 -6.33 13.88 -21.37
N LEU A 29 -6.33 12.55 -21.49
CA LEU A 29 -6.74 11.66 -20.41
C LEU A 29 -5.71 11.70 -19.28
N ARG A 30 -6.15 12.09 -18.08
CA ARG A 30 -5.32 12.20 -16.88
C ARG A 30 -5.54 11.07 -15.90
N SER A 31 -6.76 10.53 -15.82
CA SER A 31 -7.13 9.49 -14.86
C SER A 31 -7.95 8.40 -15.51
N VAL A 32 -7.60 7.14 -15.21
CA VAL A 32 -8.36 5.97 -15.62
C VAL A 32 -8.69 5.10 -14.42
N ILE A 33 -9.95 4.69 -14.32
CA ILE A 33 -10.43 3.66 -13.41
C ILE A 33 -10.78 2.44 -14.26
N ILE A 34 -10.23 1.29 -13.91
CA ILE A 34 -10.40 0.04 -14.65
C ILE A 34 -10.99 -1.00 -13.70
N ASP A 35 -12.20 -1.43 -13.97
CA ASP A 35 -12.81 -2.57 -13.30
C ASP A 35 -12.59 -3.79 -14.19
N CYS A 36 -11.99 -4.85 -13.66
CA CYS A 36 -11.48 -5.94 -14.47
C CYS A 36 -11.79 -7.32 -13.88
N ASP A 37 -12.45 -8.13 -14.70
CA ASP A 37 -12.90 -9.48 -14.35
C ASP A 37 -11.99 -10.56 -14.95
N GLY A 38 -11.17 -10.21 -15.95
CA GLY A 38 -10.28 -11.14 -16.66
C GLY A 38 -8.90 -10.55 -16.99
N PRO A 39 -7.83 -11.35 -16.95
CA PRO A 39 -6.46 -10.85 -17.17
C PRO A 39 -6.17 -10.44 -18.62
N THR A 40 -6.83 -11.10 -19.58
CA THR A 40 -6.60 -10.89 -21.02
C THR A 40 -7.05 -9.49 -21.43
N GLU A 41 -8.24 -9.09 -21.00
CA GLU A 41 -8.86 -7.82 -21.33
C GLU A 41 -8.05 -6.64 -20.77
N LEU A 42 -7.51 -6.76 -19.55
CA LEU A 42 -6.63 -5.75 -18.96
C LEU A 42 -5.39 -5.51 -19.82
N SER A 43 -4.72 -6.59 -20.22
CA SER A 43 -3.52 -6.50 -21.05
C SER A 43 -3.83 -5.82 -22.38
N TRP A 44 -4.92 -6.23 -23.04
CA TRP A 44 -5.32 -5.69 -24.34
C TRP A 44 -5.65 -4.20 -24.26
N PHE A 45 -6.47 -3.81 -23.28
CA PHE A 45 -6.80 -2.41 -23.04
C PHE A 45 -5.53 -1.56 -22.82
N MET A 46 -4.63 -2.02 -21.94
CA MET A 46 -3.41 -1.27 -21.63
C MET A 46 -2.43 -1.20 -22.79
N HIS A 47 -2.37 -2.20 -23.67
CA HIS A 47 -1.58 -2.14 -24.90
C HIS A 47 -2.16 -1.12 -25.90
N GLY A 48 -3.48 -1.11 -26.10
CA GLY A 48 -4.16 -0.20 -27.03
C GLY A 48 -4.24 1.27 -26.57
N LEU A 49 -4.21 1.52 -25.25
CA LEU A 49 -4.44 2.84 -24.66
C LEU A 49 -3.29 3.83 -24.90
N GLN A 50 -3.45 4.83 -25.75
CA GLN A 50 -2.49 5.94 -25.95
C GLN A 50 -2.96 7.18 -25.19
N ALA A 51 -2.40 7.38 -24.00
CA ALA A 51 -2.74 8.50 -23.11
C ALA A 51 -1.45 9.14 -22.54
N PRO A 52 -0.77 10.01 -23.30
CA PRO A 52 0.53 10.58 -22.89
C PRO A 52 0.44 11.47 -21.64
N ALA A 53 -0.74 12.04 -21.35
CA ALA A 53 -1.00 12.86 -20.17
C ALA A 53 -1.52 12.07 -18.96
N LEU A 54 -1.47 10.72 -19.01
CA LEU A 54 -2.03 9.89 -17.94
C LEU A 54 -1.18 10.01 -16.67
N GLU A 55 -1.82 10.49 -15.60
CA GLU A 55 -1.22 10.76 -14.30
C GLU A 55 -1.71 9.78 -13.23
N SER A 56 -2.86 9.14 -13.42
CA SER A 56 -3.49 8.27 -12.42
C SER A 56 -4.11 7.02 -13.03
N ILE A 57 -3.78 5.86 -12.44
CA ILE A 57 -4.42 4.57 -12.73
C ILE A 57 -4.98 4.02 -11.42
N GLN A 58 -6.27 3.69 -11.43
CA GLN A 58 -6.91 2.90 -10.39
C GLN A 58 -7.43 1.60 -10.99
N LEU A 59 -7.00 0.48 -10.44
CA LEU A 59 -7.34 -0.85 -10.89
C LEU A 59 -8.20 -1.53 -9.82
N GLN A 60 -9.42 -1.87 -10.18
CA GLN A 60 -10.34 -2.69 -9.40
C GLN A 60 -10.41 -4.08 -10.03
N VAL A 61 -9.94 -5.10 -9.32
CA VAL A 61 -9.79 -6.45 -9.91
C VAL A 61 -10.50 -7.51 -9.11
N GLN A 62 -11.04 -8.51 -9.82
CA GLN A 62 -11.40 -9.77 -9.20
C GLN A 62 -10.12 -10.54 -8.84
N ASP A 63 -10.11 -11.24 -7.70
CA ASP A 63 -8.89 -11.91 -7.19
C ASP A 63 -8.27 -12.89 -8.20
N THR A 64 -9.11 -13.54 -9.01
CA THR A 64 -8.67 -14.46 -10.07
C THR A 64 -8.18 -13.75 -11.33
N ALA A 65 -8.56 -12.48 -11.54
CA ALA A 65 -8.22 -11.70 -12.73
C ALA A 65 -6.81 -11.11 -12.67
N PHE A 66 -6.24 -11.01 -11.47
CA PHE A 66 -4.96 -10.34 -11.29
C PHE A 66 -4.07 -11.17 -10.37
N SER A 67 -3.11 -11.89 -10.97
CA SER A 67 -2.11 -12.68 -10.26
C SER A 67 -0.76 -11.95 -10.18
N PRO A 68 0.18 -12.39 -9.32
CA PRO A 68 1.53 -11.82 -9.28
C PRO A 68 2.23 -11.80 -10.65
N GLN A 69 2.06 -12.83 -11.47
CA GLN A 69 2.68 -12.91 -12.80
C GLN A 69 2.09 -11.88 -13.77
N ILE A 70 0.79 -11.62 -13.69
CA ILE A 70 0.12 -10.59 -14.49
C ILE A 70 0.57 -9.22 -14.02
N ALA A 71 0.70 -9.01 -12.71
CA ALA A 71 1.14 -7.75 -12.15
C ALA A 71 2.56 -7.36 -12.55
N ILE A 72 3.49 -8.32 -12.65
CA ILE A 72 4.83 -8.05 -13.19
C ILE A 72 4.73 -7.47 -14.60
N LYS A 73 4.02 -8.16 -15.51
CA LYS A 73 3.88 -7.72 -16.90
C LYS A 73 3.14 -6.37 -16.99
N PHE A 74 2.10 -6.22 -16.19
CA PHE A 74 1.30 -5.00 -16.14
C PHE A 74 2.13 -3.81 -15.63
N SER A 75 2.85 -3.98 -14.51
CA SER A 75 3.68 -2.93 -13.92
C SER A 75 4.81 -2.51 -14.87
N ASP A 76 5.42 -3.45 -15.59
CA ASP A 76 6.43 -3.17 -16.59
C ASP A 76 5.89 -2.40 -17.79
N LEU A 77 4.71 -2.80 -18.29
CA LEU A 77 4.01 -2.09 -19.35
C LEU A 77 3.69 -0.66 -18.92
N VAL A 78 3.09 -0.49 -17.74
CA VAL A 78 2.71 0.83 -17.20
C VAL A 78 3.94 1.71 -17.01
N GLY A 79 4.97 1.21 -16.34
CA GLY A 79 6.19 1.98 -16.08
C GLY A 79 6.94 2.38 -17.34
N THR A 80 6.86 1.57 -18.40
CA THR A 80 7.47 1.90 -19.69
C THR A 80 6.67 2.95 -20.46
N LYS A 81 5.34 2.83 -20.44
CA LYS A 81 4.41 3.61 -21.26
C LYS A 81 3.99 4.94 -20.63
N PHE A 82 3.82 4.98 -19.31
CA PHE A 82 3.28 6.11 -18.56
C PHE A 82 4.30 6.61 -17.54
N ARG A 83 5.45 7.10 -18.03
CA ARG A 83 6.55 7.58 -17.16
C ARG A 83 6.16 8.77 -16.26
N HIS A 84 5.09 9.48 -16.62
CA HIS A 84 4.53 10.61 -15.87
C HIS A 84 3.44 10.21 -14.87
N LEU A 85 3.22 8.92 -14.65
CA LEU A 85 2.26 8.45 -13.67
C LEU A 85 2.65 8.95 -12.27
N ARG A 86 1.67 9.53 -11.57
CA ARG A 86 1.79 10.09 -10.21
C ARG A 86 0.99 9.29 -9.19
N ALA A 87 -0.06 8.59 -9.61
CA ALA A 87 -0.89 7.80 -8.72
C ALA A 87 -1.18 6.41 -9.28
N PHE A 88 -0.92 5.39 -8.48
CA PHE A 88 -1.31 4.01 -8.76
C PHE A 88 -2.05 3.41 -7.56
N TRP A 89 -3.26 2.90 -7.81
CA TRP A 89 -4.06 2.22 -6.81
C TRP A 89 -4.52 0.86 -7.35
N LEU A 90 -4.29 -0.19 -6.57
CA LEU A 90 -4.79 -1.53 -6.84
C LEU A 90 -5.66 -1.97 -5.68
N GLN A 91 -6.93 -2.21 -5.96
CA GLN A 91 -7.91 -2.65 -4.99
C GLN A 91 -8.66 -3.88 -5.52
N PRO A 92 -8.77 -4.95 -4.74
CA PRO A 92 -9.68 -6.05 -5.03
C PRO A 92 -11.11 -5.59 -4.71
N TRP A 93 -12.05 -6.03 -5.51
CA TRP A 93 -13.48 -5.94 -5.17
C TRP A 93 -14.05 -7.26 -4.63
N SER A 94 -13.32 -8.38 -4.75
CA SER A 94 -13.67 -9.65 -4.10
C SER A 94 -12.86 -9.84 -2.83
N THR A 95 -13.46 -10.50 -1.85
CA THR A 95 -12.80 -10.91 -0.61
C THR A 95 -12.53 -12.41 -0.59
N ASP A 96 -12.68 -13.08 -1.73
CA ASP A 96 -12.42 -14.51 -1.88
C ASP A 96 -10.90 -14.69 -1.86
N GLY A 97 -10.35 -14.59 -0.65
CA GLY A 97 -8.95 -14.45 -0.30
C GLY A 97 -8.10 -15.55 -0.91
N SER A 98 -7.75 -15.37 -2.18
CA SER A 98 -6.80 -16.23 -2.85
C SER A 98 -5.51 -16.19 -2.05
N ASP A 99 -4.98 -17.37 -1.70
CA ASP A 99 -3.72 -17.55 -0.96
C ASP A 99 -2.49 -17.20 -1.83
N LEU A 100 -2.63 -16.20 -2.71
CA LEU A 100 -1.54 -15.75 -3.56
C LEU A 100 -0.55 -14.95 -2.73
N THR A 101 0.69 -15.39 -2.73
CA THR A 101 1.77 -14.60 -2.13
C THR A 101 2.28 -13.60 -3.16
N TRP A 102 2.17 -12.32 -2.83
CA TRP A 102 2.73 -11.23 -3.60
C TRP A 102 4.04 -10.80 -2.97
N ILE A 103 5.01 -10.48 -3.81
CA ILE A 103 6.24 -9.81 -3.42
C ILE A 103 6.24 -8.43 -4.07
N PHE A 104 6.86 -7.43 -3.44
CA PHE A 104 6.95 -6.08 -4.01
C PHE A 104 7.57 -6.08 -5.42
N GLN A 105 8.43 -7.06 -5.73
CA GLN A 105 8.96 -7.30 -7.07
C GLN A 105 7.88 -7.39 -8.17
N SER A 106 6.65 -7.78 -7.82
CA SER A 106 5.51 -7.80 -8.75
C SER A 106 5.14 -6.42 -9.29
N PHE A 107 5.59 -5.34 -8.62
CA PHE A 107 5.30 -3.95 -8.95
C PHE A 107 6.55 -3.15 -9.33
N GLN A 108 7.73 -3.79 -9.43
CA GLN A 108 9.00 -3.10 -9.71
C GLN A 108 8.99 -2.30 -11.01
N GLY A 109 8.19 -2.71 -12.01
CA GLY A 109 8.03 -1.94 -13.25
C GLY A 109 7.57 -0.50 -13.01
N LEU A 110 6.77 -0.26 -11.96
CA LEU A 110 6.28 1.08 -11.60
C LEU A 110 7.38 2.00 -11.03
N LEU A 111 8.53 1.47 -10.61
CA LEU A 111 9.69 2.29 -10.24
C LEU A 111 10.19 3.13 -11.44
N LYS A 112 9.81 2.81 -12.67
CA LYS A 112 10.09 3.66 -13.84
C LYS A 112 9.31 4.99 -13.79
N CYS A 113 8.24 5.10 -13.00
CA CYS A 113 7.44 6.31 -12.80
C CYS A 113 8.05 7.17 -11.67
N HIS A 114 9.04 8.01 -11.98
CA HIS A 114 9.80 8.75 -10.97
C HIS A 114 9.00 9.87 -10.29
N GLY A 115 7.87 10.26 -10.90
CA GLY A 115 6.94 11.27 -10.37
C GLY A 115 5.85 10.69 -9.44
N MET A 116 6.01 9.47 -8.94
CA MET A 116 5.00 8.84 -8.08
C MET A 116 4.79 9.62 -6.78
N GLU A 117 3.54 9.94 -6.49
CA GLU A 117 3.07 10.63 -5.29
C GLU A 117 2.14 9.75 -4.45
N CYS A 118 1.37 8.86 -5.09
CA CYS A 118 0.47 7.95 -4.41
C CYS A 118 0.69 6.52 -4.92
N PHE A 119 1.08 5.61 -4.05
CA PHE A 119 1.18 4.20 -4.38
C PHE A 119 0.40 3.39 -3.34
N GLY A 120 -0.61 2.66 -3.79
CA GLY A 120 -1.37 1.80 -2.91
C GLY A 120 -1.74 0.47 -3.54
N VAL A 121 -1.43 -0.60 -2.82
CA VAL A 121 -1.90 -1.94 -3.16
C VAL A 121 -2.60 -2.54 -1.94
N ASN A 122 -3.91 -2.74 -2.08
CA ASN A 122 -4.81 -3.19 -1.03
C ASN A 122 -5.39 -4.59 -1.32
N LEU A 123 -4.57 -5.54 -1.73
CA LEU A 123 -5.03 -6.90 -2.07
C LEU A 123 -5.47 -7.66 -0.81
N PRO A 124 -6.38 -8.66 -0.88
CA PRO A 124 -6.75 -9.45 0.30
C PRO A 124 -5.67 -10.48 0.67
N SER A 125 -4.60 -10.50 -0.13
CA SER A 125 -3.52 -11.46 -0.14
C SER A 125 -2.19 -10.80 0.25
N HIS A 126 -1.23 -11.60 0.71
CA HIS A 126 0.01 -11.11 1.32
C HIS A 126 0.86 -10.33 0.33
N ILE A 127 1.28 -9.11 0.70
CA ILE A 127 2.36 -8.41 0.01
C ILE A 127 3.59 -8.37 0.90
N ILE A 128 4.60 -9.15 0.54
CA ILE A 128 5.88 -9.17 1.20
C ILE A 128 6.72 -8.03 0.63
N ALA A 129 6.95 -7.02 1.47
CA ALA A 129 7.95 -5.99 1.25
C ALA A 129 9.06 -6.11 2.32
N THR A 130 10.28 -5.80 1.92
CA THR A 130 11.50 -5.81 2.72
C THR A 130 12.02 -4.38 2.94
N ASP A 131 12.98 -4.20 3.84
CA ASP A 131 13.69 -2.92 3.96
C ASP A 131 14.43 -2.52 2.66
N ASP A 132 14.82 -3.49 1.82
CA ASP A 132 15.47 -3.22 0.53
C ASP A 132 14.47 -2.61 -0.46
N ASP A 133 13.26 -3.17 -0.52
CA ASP A 133 12.17 -2.62 -1.33
C ASP A 133 11.82 -1.19 -0.89
N ILE A 134 11.81 -0.93 0.42
CA ILE A 134 11.61 0.41 0.96
C ILE A 134 12.73 1.37 0.50
N ARG A 135 14.00 0.95 0.57
CA ARG A 135 15.12 1.78 0.07
C ARG A 135 14.98 2.10 -1.41
N ASP A 136 14.55 1.14 -2.22
CA ASP A 136 14.30 1.37 -3.65
C ASP A 136 13.14 2.35 -3.87
N ILE A 137 12.03 2.20 -3.14
CA ILE A 137 10.88 3.12 -3.18
C ILE A 137 11.33 4.54 -2.87
N VAL A 138 12.03 4.74 -1.75
CA VAL A 138 12.45 6.06 -1.29
C VAL A 138 13.40 6.72 -2.28
N LYS A 139 14.35 5.95 -2.82
CA LYS A 139 15.32 6.44 -3.80
C LYS A 139 14.64 6.91 -5.08
N VAL A 140 13.59 6.22 -5.52
CA VAL A 140 12.97 6.42 -6.83
C VAL A 140 11.77 7.37 -6.78
N TRP A 141 11.04 7.39 -5.67
CA TRP A 141 9.82 8.19 -5.46
C TRP A 141 9.99 9.19 -4.30
N PRO A 142 10.89 10.18 -4.42
CA PRO A 142 11.14 11.14 -3.34
C PRO A 142 9.94 12.07 -3.05
N ALA A 143 8.98 12.17 -3.97
CA ALA A 143 7.76 12.97 -3.83
C ALA A 143 6.56 12.19 -3.28
N LEU A 144 6.77 10.96 -2.80
CA LEU A 144 5.69 10.09 -2.31
C LEU A 144 5.00 10.69 -1.07
N ARG A 145 3.67 10.84 -1.17
CA ARG A 145 2.77 11.41 -0.16
C ARG A 145 1.89 10.36 0.50
N ASP A 146 1.47 9.36 -0.26
CA ASP A 146 0.62 8.26 0.19
C ASP A 146 1.29 6.94 -0.17
N LEU A 147 1.59 6.13 0.85
CA LEU A 147 2.11 4.79 0.68
C LEU A 147 1.20 3.78 1.37
N GLN A 148 0.63 2.85 0.61
CA GLN A 148 -0.08 1.70 1.12
C GLN A 148 0.51 0.41 0.56
N ILE A 149 1.15 -0.38 1.42
CA ILE A 149 1.69 -1.70 1.06
C ILE A 149 1.01 -2.78 1.91
N GLY A 150 0.14 -3.53 1.24
CA GLY A 150 -0.30 -4.85 1.65
C GLY A 150 -1.49 -4.90 2.58
N TYR A 151 -1.95 -6.13 2.72
CA TYR A 151 -2.85 -6.69 3.73
C TYR A 151 -2.17 -8.00 4.17
N SER A 152 -2.42 -8.47 5.38
CA SER A 152 -1.97 -9.81 5.78
C SER A 152 -3.11 -10.64 6.30
N GLN A 153 -3.05 -11.91 5.92
CA GLN A 153 -3.91 -12.95 6.45
C GLN A 153 -3.28 -13.58 7.69
N PRO A 154 -4.10 -14.15 8.60
CA PRO A 154 -3.61 -14.86 9.77
C PRO A 154 -2.69 -16.03 9.38
N GLY A 155 -1.54 -16.17 10.06
CA GLY A 155 -0.74 -17.40 10.04
C GLY A 155 0.50 -17.41 9.17
N THR A 156 0.84 -16.30 8.50
CA THR A 156 2.12 -16.17 7.78
C THR A 156 3.15 -15.41 8.59
N ASP A 157 4.34 -16.00 8.68
CA ASP A 157 5.54 -15.39 9.24
C ASP A 157 5.99 -14.16 8.41
N TYR A 158 5.52 -12.98 8.85
CA TYR A 158 6.12 -11.64 8.75
C TYR A 158 5.96 -10.80 7.47
N PRO A 159 5.71 -9.47 7.59
CA PRO A 159 6.32 -8.50 6.69
C PRO A 159 7.83 -8.45 7.00
N ARG A 160 8.66 -8.17 6.01
CA ARG A 160 10.10 -8.00 6.23
C ARG A 160 10.51 -6.55 6.42
N VAL A 161 9.55 -5.62 6.34
CA VAL A 161 9.79 -4.22 6.71
C VAL A 161 10.00 -4.17 8.22
N THR A 162 11.21 -3.82 8.63
CA THR A 162 11.58 -3.63 10.03
C THR A 162 11.35 -2.18 10.44
N PHE A 163 11.60 -1.85 11.70
CA PHE A 163 11.68 -0.44 12.11
C PHE A 163 12.81 0.34 11.39
N SER A 164 13.76 -0.35 10.77
CA SER A 164 14.77 0.29 9.92
C SER A 164 14.16 0.78 8.60
N GLY A 165 13.28 -0.01 7.97
CA GLY A 165 12.53 0.45 6.80
C GLY A 165 11.58 1.61 7.16
N LEU A 166 10.88 1.52 8.31
CA LEU A 166 10.06 2.64 8.80
C LEU A 166 10.87 3.92 9.04
N ALA A 167 12.06 3.76 9.65
CA ALA A 167 13.01 4.83 9.82
C ALA A 167 13.36 5.48 8.47
N THR A 168 13.79 4.67 7.49
CA THR A 168 14.11 5.15 6.14
C THR A 168 12.96 5.96 5.54
N LEU A 169 11.71 5.47 5.58
CA LEU A 169 10.54 6.24 5.13
C LEU A 169 10.40 7.57 5.87
N ALA A 170 10.51 7.55 7.19
CA ALA A 170 10.30 8.73 8.03
C ALA A 170 11.32 9.85 7.76
N TRP A 171 12.60 9.48 7.58
CA TRP A 171 13.69 10.44 7.41
C TRP A 171 13.90 10.87 5.95
N GLU A 172 13.63 9.99 4.99
CA GLU A 172 13.98 10.24 3.58
C GLU A 172 12.78 10.65 2.70
N LEU A 173 11.54 10.48 3.16
CA LEU A 173 10.33 10.97 2.49
C LEU A 173 9.66 12.10 3.29
N PRO A 174 10.14 13.34 3.17
CA PRO A 174 9.59 14.45 3.95
C PRO A 174 8.14 14.77 3.58
N GLU A 175 7.72 14.50 2.34
CA GLU A 175 6.36 14.75 1.85
C GLU A 175 5.36 13.64 2.22
N LEU A 176 5.83 12.52 2.78
CA LEU A 176 4.97 11.40 3.16
C LEU A 176 4.01 11.83 4.26
N SER A 177 2.71 11.76 3.96
CA SER A 177 1.64 12.24 4.83
C SER A 177 0.74 11.10 5.33
N SER A 178 0.66 10.01 4.57
CA SER A 178 -0.14 8.82 4.87
C SER A 178 0.69 7.57 4.65
N LEU A 179 0.78 6.73 5.68
CA LEU A 179 1.50 5.46 5.65
C LEU A 179 0.59 4.34 6.14
N ARG A 180 0.34 3.36 5.28
CA ARG A 180 -0.43 2.17 5.60
C ARG A 180 0.38 0.93 5.28
N LEU A 181 0.62 0.10 6.27
CA LEU A 181 1.37 -1.14 6.11
C LEU A 181 0.54 -2.32 6.60
N ALA A 182 0.72 -3.46 5.95
CA ALA A 182 0.04 -4.69 6.32
C ALA A 182 0.25 -5.02 7.80
N VAL A 183 1.50 -5.01 8.27
CA VAL A 183 1.85 -5.54 9.59
C VAL A 183 2.77 -4.59 10.34
N LEU A 184 2.59 -4.56 11.66
CA LEU A 184 3.46 -3.85 12.58
C LEU A 184 4.83 -4.57 12.68
N PRO A 185 5.95 -3.89 12.37
CA PRO A 185 7.27 -4.51 12.43
C PRO A 185 7.63 -5.05 13.81
N ALA A 186 8.45 -6.10 13.86
CA ALA A 186 9.06 -6.55 15.11
C ALA A 186 10.12 -5.54 15.59
N LEU A 187 10.11 -5.22 16.88
CA LEU A 187 11.06 -4.31 17.53
C LEU A 187 11.91 -5.05 18.55
N SER A 188 13.24 -5.09 18.40
CA SER A 188 14.08 -5.53 19.53
C SER A 188 14.33 -4.36 20.49
N LYS A 189 14.63 -4.67 21.76
CA LYS A 189 14.92 -3.66 22.78
C LYS A 189 16.13 -2.81 22.38
N GLU A 190 17.18 -3.44 21.86
CA GLU A 190 18.41 -2.80 21.40
C GLU A 190 18.12 -1.85 20.24
N ARG A 191 17.25 -2.27 19.31
CA ARG A 191 16.86 -1.45 18.16
C ARG A 191 16.01 -0.26 18.59
N ALA A 192 15.09 -0.45 19.53
CA ALA A 192 14.31 0.64 20.10
C ALA A 192 15.21 1.72 20.70
N VAL A 193 16.17 1.31 21.54
CA VAL A 193 17.13 2.24 22.15
C VAL A 193 17.97 2.95 21.10
N SER A 194 18.43 2.22 20.06
CA SER A 194 19.19 2.81 18.96
C SER A 194 18.38 3.89 18.22
N LEU A 195 17.12 3.62 17.91
CA LEU A 195 16.25 4.56 17.20
C LEU A 195 15.94 5.77 18.05
N LEU A 196 15.62 5.60 19.33
CA LEU A 196 15.29 6.70 20.24
C LEU A 196 16.48 7.62 20.55
N ARG A 197 17.72 7.20 20.27
CA ARG A 197 18.92 8.05 20.37
C ARG A 197 19.16 8.94 19.15
N THR A 198 18.49 8.67 18.03
CA THR A 198 18.61 9.49 16.82
C THR A 198 17.84 10.81 16.98
N ALA A 199 18.14 11.81 16.14
CA ALA A 199 17.34 13.03 16.11
C ALA A 199 15.90 12.71 15.70
N THR A 200 14.90 13.36 16.30
CA THR A 200 13.50 13.19 15.91
C THR A 200 13.33 13.44 14.41
N SER A 201 12.56 12.57 13.78
CA SER A 201 12.32 12.60 12.34
C SER A 201 11.57 13.87 11.89
N PRO A 202 11.88 14.42 10.69
CA PRO A 202 11.15 15.54 10.10
C PRO A 202 9.80 15.14 9.49
N SER A 203 9.41 13.86 9.56
CA SER A 203 8.26 13.29 8.87
C SER A 203 6.96 14.09 9.05
N LEU A 204 6.21 14.20 7.94
CA LEU A 204 4.89 14.84 7.88
C LEU A 204 3.73 13.86 8.02
N VAL A 205 3.99 12.58 8.32
CA VAL A 205 2.95 11.55 8.43
C VAL A 205 1.94 11.94 9.50
N LYS A 206 0.68 12.08 9.08
CA LYS A 206 -0.49 12.36 9.92
C LYS A 206 -1.33 11.12 10.13
N ASP A 207 -1.40 10.27 9.10
CA ASP A 207 -2.21 9.06 9.08
C ASP A 207 -1.30 7.84 9.04
N LEU A 208 -1.31 7.06 10.13
CA LEU A 208 -0.53 5.82 10.24
C LEU A 208 -1.46 4.64 10.49
N SER A 209 -1.36 3.61 9.66
CA SER A 209 -2.20 2.41 9.78
C SER A 209 -1.38 1.13 9.70
N PHE A 210 -1.68 0.19 10.60
CA PHE A 210 -1.17 -1.18 10.58
C PHE A 210 -2.32 -2.17 10.53
N GLN A 211 -2.45 -2.98 9.47
CA GLN A 211 -3.69 -3.76 9.28
C GLN A 211 -3.73 -5.11 9.99
N ASP A 212 -2.60 -5.58 10.51
CA ASP A 212 -2.53 -6.88 11.17
C ASP A 212 -1.43 -6.91 12.24
N LEU A 213 -1.88 -7.04 13.48
CA LEU A 213 -1.03 -7.23 14.63
C LEU A 213 -0.71 -8.73 14.80
N PRO A 214 0.48 -9.06 15.32
CA PRO A 214 0.85 -10.44 15.65
C PRO A 214 -0.25 -11.19 16.42
N GLY A 215 -0.38 -12.50 16.19
CA GLY A 215 -1.39 -13.33 16.87
C GLY A 215 -1.18 -13.37 18.39
N ASP A 216 0.08 -13.40 18.83
CA ASP A 216 0.43 -13.36 20.24
C ASP A 216 0.43 -11.92 20.76
N ARG A 217 -0.27 -11.71 21.87
CA ARG A 217 -0.31 -10.41 22.52
C ARG A 217 1.06 -10.10 23.15
N PRO A 218 1.77 -9.05 22.72
CA PRO A 218 3.04 -8.68 23.32
C PRO A 218 2.83 -8.11 24.73
N SER A 219 3.91 -8.07 25.51
CA SER A 219 3.88 -7.51 26.87
C SER A 219 3.53 -6.00 26.83
N PRO A 220 2.89 -5.46 27.89
CA PRO A 220 2.56 -4.03 27.94
C PRO A 220 3.77 -3.11 27.73
N ALA A 221 4.92 -3.44 28.33
CA ALA A 221 6.15 -2.68 28.17
C ALA A 221 6.67 -2.67 26.71
N PHE A 222 6.43 -3.74 25.96
CA PHE A 222 6.77 -3.81 24.54
C PHE A 222 5.88 -2.90 23.70
N ILE A 223 4.56 -2.91 23.96
CA ILE A 223 3.60 -2.02 23.27
C ILE A 223 3.94 -0.55 23.55
N GLU A 224 4.30 -0.23 24.78
CA GLU A 224 4.74 1.12 25.17
C GLU A 224 6.03 1.52 24.44
N GLY A 225 7.02 0.63 24.38
CA GLY A 225 8.25 0.84 23.61
C GLY A 225 7.99 1.11 22.13
N ILE A 226 7.09 0.36 21.50
CA ILE A 226 6.66 0.58 20.11
C ILE A 226 6.00 1.95 19.96
N ALA A 227 5.10 2.33 20.85
CA ALA A 227 4.41 3.62 20.79
C ALA A 227 5.41 4.79 20.84
N HIS A 228 6.42 4.70 21.72
CA HIS A 228 7.49 5.70 21.79
C HIS A 228 8.32 5.75 20.52
N VAL A 229 8.70 4.61 19.94
CA VAL A 229 9.44 4.59 18.67
C VAL A 229 8.60 5.16 17.54
N ILE A 230 7.32 4.81 17.44
CA ILE A 230 6.41 5.36 16.41
C ILE A 230 6.34 6.89 16.52
N LEU A 231 6.16 7.44 17.72
CA LEU A 231 6.08 8.90 17.88
C LEU A 231 7.42 9.60 17.67
N HIS A 232 8.54 8.90 17.89
CA HIS A 232 9.86 9.42 17.55
C HIS A 232 10.08 9.49 16.03
N LEU A 233 9.58 8.48 15.30
CA LEU A 233 9.64 8.43 13.84
C LEU A 233 8.61 9.35 13.17
N PHE A 234 7.43 9.49 13.76
CA PHE A 234 6.30 10.19 13.18
C PHE A 234 5.65 11.12 14.22
N PRO A 235 6.36 12.21 14.62
CA PRO A 235 5.93 13.09 15.71
C PRO A 235 4.64 13.88 15.41
N ARG A 236 4.17 13.85 14.16
CA ARG A 236 2.98 14.58 13.68
C ARG A 236 1.77 13.70 13.47
N VAL A 237 1.82 12.41 13.84
CA VAL A 237 0.68 11.49 13.69
C VAL A 237 -0.51 12.00 14.47
N LYS A 238 -1.65 12.10 13.79
CA LYS A 238 -2.96 12.52 14.33
C LYS A 238 -3.98 11.41 14.29
N SER A 239 -3.85 10.50 13.33
CA SER A 239 -4.70 9.33 13.15
C SER A 239 -3.84 8.07 13.18
N PHE A 240 -4.18 7.16 14.09
CA PHE A 240 -3.53 5.87 14.22
C PHE A 240 -4.58 4.76 14.22
N THR A 241 -4.47 3.89 13.23
CA THR A 241 -5.34 2.72 13.10
C THR A 241 -4.51 1.47 13.22
N CYS A 242 -4.97 0.52 14.02
CA CYS A 242 -4.42 -0.82 13.96
C CYS A 242 -5.54 -1.86 13.98
N SER A 243 -5.42 -2.88 13.16
CA SER A 243 -6.34 -4.01 13.17
C SER A 243 -5.59 -5.31 13.38
N ARG A 244 -6.32 -6.30 13.86
CA ARG A 244 -5.88 -7.67 13.95
C ARG A 244 -6.82 -8.49 13.08
N SER A 245 -6.24 -9.24 12.15
CA SER A 245 -7.04 -10.10 11.29
C SER A 245 -7.64 -11.21 12.14
N ALA A 246 -8.97 -11.30 12.14
CA ALA A 246 -9.65 -12.33 12.90
C ALA A 246 -9.52 -13.67 12.17
N LEU A 247 -9.49 -14.78 12.92
CA LEU A 247 -9.54 -16.12 12.32
C LEU A 247 -10.71 -16.21 11.32
N PRO A 248 -10.60 -17.03 10.24
CA PRO A 248 -11.60 -17.14 9.17
C PRO A 248 -13.06 -17.35 9.65
N SER A 249 -13.24 -17.83 10.88
CA SER A 249 -14.55 -18.05 11.51
C SER A 249 -15.21 -16.81 12.12
N SER A 250 -14.49 -15.68 12.27
CA SER A 250 -15.03 -14.45 12.86
C SER A 250 -15.55 -13.50 11.78
N LYS A 251 -16.81 -13.06 11.92
CA LYS A 251 -17.47 -12.19 10.94
C LYS A 251 -16.98 -10.73 10.94
N ARG A 252 -16.12 -10.31 11.88
CA ARG A 252 -15.58 -8.93 11.91
C ARG A 252 -14.13 -8.88 12.42
N PRO A 253 -13.22 -8.17 11.73
CA PRO A 253 -11.88 -7.92 12.25
C PRO A 253 -11.94 -7.01 13.49
N ALA A 254 -11.07 -7.31 14.45
CA ALA A 254 -10.84 -6.47 15.61
C ALA A 254 -10.01 -5.26 15.18
N ALA A 255 -10.60 -4.07 15.18
CA ALA A 255 -9.89 -2.83 14.90
C ALA A 255 -9.91 -1.91 16.12
N GLY A 256 -8.74 -1.33 16.41
CA GLY A 256 -8.56 -0.14 17.21
C GLY A 256 -8.35 1.05 16.28
N HIS A 257 -8.96 2.18 16.59
CA HIS A 257 -8.78 3.41 15.85
C HIS A 257 -8.79 4.59 16.83
N VAL A 258 -7.83 5.49 16.66
CA VAL A 258 -7.77 6.74 17.41
C VAL A 258 -7.41 7.88 16.47
N GLU A 259 -8.19 8.95 16.51
CA GLU A 259 -8.00 10.18 15.75
C GLU A 259 -8.16 11.38 16.67
N ARG A 260 -7.31 12.39 16.49
CA ARG A 260 -7.30 13.64 17.26
C ARG A 260 -6.96 14.81 16.35
N ASP A 261 -7.44 16.00 16.71
CA ASP A 261 -7.05 17.24 16.02
C ASP A 261 -5.59 17.66 16.31
N TYR A 262 -5.00 17.10 17.37
CA TYR A 262 -3.62 17.31 17.83
C TYR A 262 -2.79 16.02 17.70
N PRO A 263 -1.43 16.11 17.71
CA PRO A 263 -0.59 14.93 17.65
C PRO A 263 -0.88 13.92 18.77
N LEU A 264 -0.92 12.64 18.42
CA LEU A 264 -1.20 11.56 19.37
C LEU A 264 -0.12 11.45 20.46
N SER A 265 -0.54 11.04 21.66
CA SER A 265 0.38 10.65 22.73
C SER A 265 0.70 9.15 22.68
N ALA A 266 1.76 8.73 23.39
CA ALA A 266 2.11 7.30 23.48
C ALA A 266 0.95 6.49 24.08
N ARG A 267 0.21 7.08 25.03
CA ARG A 267 -0.96 6.48 25.67
C ARG A 267 -2.11 6.24 24.69
N ASP A 268 -2.31 7.14 23.72
CA ASP A 268 -3.34 6.96 22.68
C ASP A 268 -3.01 5.75 21.81
N ILE A 269 -1.76 5.64 21.34
CA ILE A 269 -1.29 4.51 20.53
C ILE A 269 -1.35 3.20 21.31
N VAL A 270 -0.87 3.18 22.57
CA VAL A 270 -0.94 2.00 23.45
C VAL A 270 -2.38 1.54 23.63
N SER A 271 -3.32 2.48 23.84
CA SER A 271 -4.74 2.15 24.02
C SER A 271 -5.35 1.56 22.75
N CYS A 272 -5.00 2.12 21.59
CA CYS A 272 -5.44 1.62 20.28
C CYS A 272 -4.94 0.19 20.02
N ILE A 273 -3.65 -0.08 20.24
CA ILE A 273 -3.07 -1.43 20.11
C ILE A 273 -3.73 -2.39 21.11
N ALA A 274 -3.90 -1.98 22.37
CA ALA A 274 -4.54 -2.81 23.38
C ALA A 274 -5.99 -3.14 23.05
N GLU A 275 -6.74 -2.22 22.42
CA GLU A 275 -8.10 -2.45 21.95
C GLU A 275 -8.14 -3.48 20.81
N ALA A 276 -7.24 -3.38 19.84
CA ALA A 276 -7.14 -4.35 18.74
C ALA A 276 -6.84 -5.78 19.23
N TYR A 277 -6.23 -5.94 20.41
CA TYR A 277 -6.02 -7.25 21.06
C TYR A 277 -7.17 -7.74 21.96
N ARG A 278 -8.17 -6.90 22.29
CA ARG A 278 -9.27 -7.29 23.21
C ARG A 278 -10.43 -8.01 22.53
N LYS A 279 -10.63 -7.77 21.23
CA LYS A 279 -11.75 -8.28 20.42
C LYS A 279 -11.33 -9.53 19.67
#